data_AF-A0A0F4I958-F1
#
_entry.id   AF-A0A0F4I958-F1
#
_cell.length_a   1.000
_cell.length_b   1.000
_cell.length_c   1.000
_cell.angle_alpha   90.00
_cell.angle_beta   90.00
_cell.angle_gamma   90.00
#
_symmetry.space_group_name_H-M   'P 1'
#
loop_
_entity.id
_entity.type
_entity.pdbx_description
1 polymer ?
#
loop_
_entity_poly.entity_id
_entity_poly.type
_entity_poly.pdbx_seq_one_letter_code
_entity_poly.pdbx_strand_id
1 'polypeptide(L)'
;LRRNRDEAEAAVTALAHLLTSGAGPADRTAFFAGADVTRVGLPTYAFQHETFWIHDTAAAPADAGHAGLDAADHPLLGAAVTLPESEEFLLTARLSLRTHRWLDDHRVMGQAVVPGAALVEMAVRAGDEAGCNTLDELTLEAPLVLPEEGGVQVRVRVGGPDACERRSVRVYSRAEDAPAGEAWTRHADGTLSFADRSPESGSAEWPPAGSEPLDADGLYAAMSGAGLDYGPVFQGLKAAWKLGEEVYAEVALPEEASADASRYGLHPALLDAALHGIGLGSFLSGGDGARLPFAWSGVSLYAAGASALRVRIAPAGTDSVALALADPAGAPVAAVGSLALRPVSAEQFGDAVLRDALFRLEWVEPSYAEAAESVLDWAVVGGEASPAGRGLRGAGVPFATYADLAGLRAAVDGGRTVPDLVVLPVPDSVSGALAVLRSWLADERYASSRLLFTATGPSPDTAAVWGLVRSAQAENPGRFLLVEAADEDSGWNLLPRALGTDEAQFALRDGVVLV
;
A
#
# COMPACT_ATOMS: atom_id res chain seq x y z
N LEU A 1 43.33 12.93 67.81
CA LEU A 1 43.08 14.35 68.15
C LEU A 1 44.36 15.15 67.90
N ARG A 2 44.27 16.32 67.26
CA ARG A 2 45.42 17.16 66.91
C ARG A 2 45.53 18.35 67.88
N ARG A 3 46.76 18.75 68.20
CA ARG A 3 47.03 19.89 69.09
C ARG A 3 46.49 21.19 68.49
N ASN A 4 45.84 22.03 69.32
CA ASN A 4 45.29 23.35 68.95
C ASN A 4 44.20 23.32 67.85
N ARG A 5 43.39 22.27 67.78
CA ARG A 5 42.18 22.24 66.94
C ARG A 5 40.97 21.82 67.75
N ASP A 6 39.80 22.26 67.33
CA ASP A 6 38.54 21.82 67.90
C ASP A 6 38.42 20.29 67.80
N GLU A 7 38.02 19.67 68.90
CA GLU A 7 38.00 18.21 69.01
C GLU A 7 36.91 17.58 68.14
N ALA A 8 35.75 18.24 68.02
CA ALA A 8 34.63 17.76 67.22
C ALA A 8 34.96 17.87 65.72
N GLU A 9 35.51 19.00 65.29
CA GLU A 9 35.97 19.20 63.91
C GLU A 9 37.06 18.17 63.53
N ALA A 10 38.02 17.93 64.43
CA ALA A 10 39.09 16.96 64.21
C ALA A 10 38.56 15.51 64.12
N ALA A 11 37.54 15.16 64.89
CA ALA A 11 36.92 13.83 64.88
C ALA A 11 36.08 13.60 63.60
N VAL A 12 35.22 14.55 63.22
CA VAL A 12 34.41 14.48 61.99
C VAL A 12 35.30 14.42 60.75
N THR A 13 36.36 15.23 60.71
CA THR A 13 37.32 15.23 59.60
C THR A 13 38.04 13.89 59.47
N ALA A 14 38.43 13.28 60.58
CA ALA A 14 39.06 11.95 60.57
C ALA A 14 38.10 10.86 60.06
N LEU A 15 36.83 10.92 60.45
CA LEU A 15 35.81 9.99 59.95
C LEU A 15 35.55 10.19 58.45
N ALA A 16 35.47 11.43 57.98
CA ALA A 16 35.34 11.74 56.56
C ALA A 16 36.51 11.15 55.75
N HIS A 17 37.75 11.32 56.22
CA HIS A 17 38.93 10.74 55.58
C HIS A 17 38.88 9.20 55.51
N LEU A 18 38.42 8.53 56.57
CA LEU A 18 38.25 7.07 56.58
C LEU A 18 37.17 6.61 55.59
N LEU A 19 36.07 7.35 55.47
CA LEU A 19 34.99 7.03 54.52
C LEU A 19 35.44 7.23 53.07
N THR A 20 36.17 8.31 52.77
CA THR A 20 36.65 8.61 51.42
C THR A 20 37.81 7.73 50.98
N SER A 21 38.58 7.15 51.91
CA SER A 21 39.66 6.20 51.60
C SER A 21 39.17 4.77 51.38
N GLY A 22 37.86 4.51 51.52
CA GLY A 22 37.28 3.17 51.40
C GLY A 22 37.47 2.29 52.64
N ALA A 23 38.13 2.78 53.70
CA ALA A 23 38.39 2.07 54.95
C ALA A 23 37.40 2.44 56.07
N GLY A 24 36.19 2.87 55.70
CA GLY A 24 35.18 3.33 56.65
C GLY A 24 34.63 2.21 57.54
N PRO A 25 34.06 2.54 58.72
CA PRO A 25 33.46 1.55 59.61
C PRO A 25 32.27 0.85 58.92
N ALA A 26 32.11 -0.45 59.18
CA ALA A 26 31.00 -1.25 58.67
C ALA A 26 29.64 -0.75 59.15
N ASP A 27 29.60 -0.22 60.38
CA ASP A 27 28.42 0.46 60.93
C ASP A 27 28.66 1.97 61.01
N ARG A 28 28.01 2.70 60.10
CA ARG A 28 28.07 4.17 60.02
C ARG A 28 27.12 4.86 61.00
N THR A 29 26.21 4.12 61.64
CA THR A 29 25.24 4.67 62.59
C THR A 29 25.81 4.84 63.99
N ALA A 30 26.91 4.13 64.31
CA ALA A 30 27.62 4.24 65.58
C ALA A 30 28.10 5.67 65.89
N PHE A 31 28.38 6.49 64.86
CA PHE A 31 28.74 7.91 65.03
C PHE A 31 27.60 8.74 65.65
N PHE A 32 26.35 8.33 65.45
CA PHE A 32 25.15 9.02 65.94
C PHE A 32 24.55 8.37 67.19
N ALA A 33 25.26 7.43 67.83
CA ALA A 33 24.75 6.71 69.00
C ALA A 33 24.39 7.69 70.14
N GLY A 34 23.12 7.65 70.58
CA GLY A 34 22.60 8.53 71.63
C GLY A 34 22.02 9.86 71.14
N ALA A 35 22.04 10.13 69.82
CA ALA A 35 21.37 11.27 69.21
C ALA A 35 20.03 10.86 68.56
N ASP A 36 19.06 11.76 68.59
CA ASP A 36 17.80 11.59 67.86
C ASP A 36 18.01 12.00 66.39
N VAL A 37 18.06 11.01 65.49
CA VAL A 37 18.36 11.22 64.06
C VAL A 37 17.26 10.66 63.18
N THR A 38 16.88 11.41 62.15
CA THR A 38 15.87 11.01 61.16
C THR A 38 16.47 11.03 59.75
N ARG A 39 16.00 10.12 58.88
CA ARG A 39 16.41 10.11 57.47
C ARG A 39 15.66 11.20 56.72
N VAL A 40 16.39 12.02 55.98
CA VAL A 40 15.84 13.05 55.11
C VAL A 40 16.01 12.65 53.64
N GLY A 41 15.07 13.08 52.79
CA GLY A 41 15.22 12.90 51.35
C GLY A 41 16.36 13.77 50.83
N LEU A 42 17.32 13.16 50.14
CA LEU A 42 18.40 13.85 49.43
C LEU A 42 18.12 13.82 47.92
N PRO A 43 18.73 14.72 47.13
CA PRO A 43 18.73 14.61 45.67
C PRO A 43 19.12 13.21 45.22
N THR A 44 18.51 12.74 44.13
CA THR A 44 18.84 11.43 43.56
C THR A 44 20.27 11.40 43.03
N TYR A 45 20.82 10.19 42.87
CA TYR A 45 22.14 10.00 42.28
C TYR A 45 22.19 10.65 40.89
N ALA A 46 23.23 11.45 40.62
CA ALA A 46 23.47 12.03 39.31
C ALA A 46 24.01 10.96 38.37
N PHE A 47 23.13 10.21 37.73
CA PHE A 47 23.51 9.24 36.70
C PHE A 47 24.26 9.94 35.55
N GLN A 48 25.24 9.25 34.98
CA GLN A 48 25.91 9.68 33.76
C GLN A 48 24.94 9.47 32.59
N HIS A 49 24.51 10.56 31.96
CA HIS A 49 23.56 10.52 30.86
C HIS A 49 24.31 10.28 29.54
N GLU A 50 24.67 9.02 29.30
CA GLU A 50 25.15 8.56 28.00
C GLU A 50 24.00 7.93 27.21
N THR A 51 23.88 8.31 25.95
CA THR A 51 22.85 7.79 25.06
C THR A 51 23.27 6.43 24.52
N PHE A 52 22.68 5.36 25.06
CA PHE A 52 22.80 4.01 24.52
C PHE A 52 21.52 3.67 23.76
N TRP A 53 21.52 3.88 22.44
CA TRP A 53 20.36 3.66 21.57
C TRP A 53 20.74 2.84 20.34
N ILE A 54 19.91 1.88 19.93
CA ILE A 54 20.09 1.15 18.67
C ILE A 54 19.69 2.10 17.54
N HIS A 55 20.66 2.48 16.71
CA HIS A 55 20.40 3.29 15.52
C HIS A 55 19.93 2.35 14.42
N ASP A 56 18.76 2.60 13.85
CA ASP A 56 18.25 1.87 12.69
C ASP A 56 19.21 2.10 11.50
N THR A 57 20.02 1.10 11.17
CA THR A 57 21.01 1.15 10.08
C THR A 57 20.39 1.08 8.69
N ALA A 58 19.07 1.29 8.56
CA ALA A 58 18.36 1.29 7.29
C ALA A 58 18.75 2.40 6.29
N ALA A 59 19.67 3.28 6.66
CA ALA A 59 20.22 4.32 5.78
C ALA A 59 21.59 3.96 5.18
N ALA A 60 22.23 2.85 5.57
CA ALA A 60 23.37 2.32 4.85
C ALA A 60 22.85 1.25 3.88
N PRO A 61 23.05 1.36 2.55
CA PRO A 61 22.83 0.22 1.67
C PRO A 61 23.62 -0.95 2.28
N ALA A 62 22.96 -2.09 2.50
CA ALA A 62 23.70 -3.31 2.80
C ALA A 62 24.76 -3.43 1.70
N ASP A 63 26.03 -3.42 2.08
CA ASP A 63 27.13 -3.42 1.13
C ASP A 63 26.96 -4.62 0.21
N ALA A 64 26.54 -4.34 -1.03
CA ALA A 64 26.20 -5.31 -2.04
C ALA A 64 27.35 -6.32 -2.25
N GLY A 65 28.59 -5.87 -1.98
CA GLY A 65 29.79 -6.68 -2.03
C GLY A 65 29.76 -7.90 -1.09
N HIS A 66 29.09 -7.82 0.07
CA HIS A 66 28.95 -8.98 0.97
C HIS A 66 28.09 -10.09 0.37
N ALA A 67 27.16 -9.75 -0.53
CA ALA A 67 26.36 -10.69 -1.29
C ALA A 67 27.03 -11.11 -2.61
N GLY A 68 28.27 -10.64 -2.88
CA GLY A 68 28.98 -10.87 -4.14
C GLY A 68 28.40 -10.10 -5.33
N LEU A 69 27.71 -8.99 -5.07
CA LEU A 69 27.12 -8.12 -6.09
C LEU A 69 27.91 -6.81 -6.17
N ASP A 70 27.93 -6.20 -7.35
CA ASP A 70 28.53 -4.88 -7.54
C ASP A 70 27.60 -3.79 -7.00
N ALA A 71 28.16 -2.73 -6.43
CA ALA A 71 27.38 -1.57 -6.01
C ALA A 71 26.95 -0.75 -7.24
N ALA A 72 25.70 -0.30 -7.27
CA ALA A 72 25.23 0.58 -8.34
C ALA A 72 25.53 2.07 -8.08
N ASP A 73 26.03 2.41 -6.88
CA ASP A 73 26.40 3.76 -6.44
C ASP A 73 25.34 4.83 -6.74
N HIS A 74 24.07 4.51 -6.49
CA HIS A 74 22.95 5.38 -6.79
C HIS A 74 21.86 5.32 -5.70
N PRO A 75 21.23 6.44 -5.31
CA PRO A 75 20.24 6.42 -4.22
C PRO A 75 19.04 5.50 -4.47
N LEU A 76 18.55 5.43 -5.72
CA LEU A 76 17.42 4.56 -6.09
C LEU A 76 17.82 3.15 -6.54
N LEU A 77 19.11 2.84 -6.66
CA LEU A 77 19.60 1.54 -7.18
C LEU A 77 20.74 1.04 -6.30
N GLY A 78 20.56 -0.12 -5.66
CA GLY A 78 21.49 -0.62 -4.65
C GLY A 78 22.60 -1.49 -5.23
N ALA A 79 22.28 -2.37 -6.19
CA ALA A 79 23.23 -3.35 -6.70
C ALA A 79 23.07 -3.60 -8.20
N ALA A 80 24.19 -3.89 -8.86
CA ALA A 80 24.27 -4.35 -10.24
C ALA A 80 24.57 -5.86 -10.28
N VAL A 81 23.90 -6.55 -11.19
CA VAL A 81 24.01 -8.00 -11.39
C VAL A 81 24.26 -8.27 -12.87
N THR A 82 25.48 -8.67 -13.20
CA THR A 82 25.83 -9.15 -14.54
C THR A 82 25.60 -10.64 -14.65
N LEU A 83 25.05 -11.10 -15.78
CA LEU A 83 24.84 -12.52 -16.03
C LEU A 83 26.02 -13.11 -16.83
N PRO A 84 26.68 -14.19 -16.37
CA PRO A 84 27.69 -14.85 -17.17
C PRO A 84 27.14 -15.28 -18.53
N GLU A 85 27.97 -15.22 -19.56
CA GLU A 85 27.63 -15.63 -20.94
C GLU A 85 26.52 -14.78 -21.60
N SER A 86 26.18 -13.63 -21.02
CA SER A 86 25.21 -12.68 -21.55
C SER A 86 25.71 -11.24 -21.42
N GLU A 87 25.34 -10.38 -22.37
CA GLU A 87 25.55 -8.93 -22.28
C GLU A 87 24.36 -8.21 -21.61
N GLU A 88 23.41 -8.97 -21.07
CA GLU A 88 22.33 -8.46 -20.24
C GLU A 88 22.78 -8.29 -18.78
N PHE A 89 22.24 -7.26 -18.13
CA PHE A 89 22.44 -7.04 -16.70
C PHE A 89 21.18 -6.50 -16.03
N LEU A 90 21.15 -6.58 -14.71
CA LEU A 90 20.08 -6.09 -13.86
C LEU A 90 20.64 -5.08 -12.86
N LEU A 91 19.94 -3.97 -12.67
CA LEU A 91 20.09 -3.12 -11.48
C LEU A 91 18.92 -3.41 -10.54
N THR A 92 19.21 -3.51 -9.25
CA THR A 92 18.21 -3.94 -8.25
C THR A 92 18.16 -2.97 -7.08
N ALA A 93 16.97 -2.78 -6.53
CA ALA A 93 16.74 -1.90 -5.39
C ALA A 93 15.56 -2.34 -4.55
N ARG A 94 15.45 -1.73 -3.37
CA ARG A 94 14.26 -1.74 -2.52
C ARG A 94 13.82 -0.31 -2.26
N LEU A 95 12.61 0.04 -2.69
CA LEU A 95 12.02 1.36 -2.44
C LEU A 95 10.98 1.27 -1.32
N SER A 96 11.01 2.22 -0.40
CA SER A 96 10.00 2.37 0.64
C SER A 96 9.97 3.80 1.15
N LEU A 97 8.81 4.27 1.60
CA LEU A 97 8.64 5.60 2.19
C LEU A 97 9.51 5.80 3.45
N ARG A 98 9.88 4.72 4.15
CA ARG A 98 10.79 4.79 5.31
C ARG A 98 12.21 5.24 4.96
N THR A 99 12.73 4.80 3.82
CA THR A 99 14.11 5.06 3.36
C THR A 99 14.18 6.21 2.38
N HIS A 100 13.12 6.42 1.60
CA HIS A 100 13.00 7.48 0.60
C HIS A 100 11.80 8.36 0.93
N ARG A 101 11.85 9.06 2.07
CA ARG A 101 10.72 9.82 2.61
C ARG A 101 10.17 10.87 1.63
N TRP A 102 11.03 11.45 0.81
CA TRP A 102 10.62 12.43 -0.20
C TRP A 102 9.68 11.84 -1.25
N LEU A 103 9.65 10.51 -1.47
CA LEU A 103 8.68 9.90 -2.38
C LEU A 103 7.22 10.00 -1.88
N ASP A 104 7.01 10.22 -0.57
CA ASP A 104 5.66 10.47 -0.01
C ASP A 104 5.10 11.84 -0.40
N ASP A 105 5.96 12.76 -0.84
CA ASP A 105 5.59 14.08 -1.35
C ASP A 105 5.09 14.03 -2.82
N HIS A 106 5.06 12.85 -3.45
CA HIS A 106 4.47 12.70 -4.79
C HIS A 106 3.25 11.77 -4.72
N ARG A 107 2.10 12.36 -4.39
CA ARG A 107 0.84 11.65 -4.31
C ARG A 107 -0.05 11.91 -5.52
N VAL A 108 -0.58 10.83 -6.09
CA VAL A 108 -1.56 10.86 -7.16
C VAL A 108 -2.80 10.11 -6.69
N MET A 109 -3.95 10.78 -6.70
CA MET A 109 -5.22 10.25 -6.21
C MET A 109 -5.09 9.67 -4.79
N GLY A 110 -4.33 10.36 -3.92
CA GLY A 110 -4.06 9.97 -2.54
C GLY A 110 -2.98 8.89 -2.35
N GLN A 111 -2.46 8.28 -3.42
CA GLN A 111 -1.47 7.20 -3.36
C GLN A 111 -0.04 7.74 -3.56
N ALA A 112 0.93 7.24 -2.79
CA ALA A 112 2.34 7.58 -3.01
C ALA A 112 2.86 6.87 -4.27
N VAL A 113 3.08 7.64 -5.34
CA VAL A 113 3.47 7.11 -6.66
C VAL A 113 4.89 7.54 -6.96
N VAL A 114 5.74 6.60 -7.36
CA VAL A 114 7.08 6.94 -7.85
C VAL A 114 6.93 7.75 -9.14
N PRO A 115 7.47 8.98 -9.22
CA PRO A 115 7.28 9.87 -10.36
C PRO A 115 7.92 9.29 -11.62
N GLY A 116 7.37 9.62 -12.79
CA GLY A 116 7.98 9.25 -14.07
C GLY A 116 9.44 9.71 -14.20
N ALA A 117 9.76 10.88 -13.62
CA ALA A 117 11.11 11.40 -13.52
C ALA A 117 12.09 10.46 -12.78
N ALA A 118 11.63 9.70 -11.79
CA ALA A 118 12.47 8.71 -11.10
C ALA A 118 12.69 7.45 -11.95
N LEU A 119 11.72 7.08 -12.79
CA LEU A 119 11.90 5.99 -13.76
C LEU A 119 12.90 6.38 -14.86
N VAL A 120 12.88 7.65 -15.30
CA VAL A 120 13.89 8.21 -16.21
C VAL A 120 15.26 8.21 -15.57
N GLU A 121 15.41 8.69 -14.33
CA GLU A 121 16.68 8.68 -13.60
C GLU A 121 17.27 7.27 -13.48
N MET A 122 16.44 6.28 -13.13
CA MET A 122 16.87 4.88 -13.10
C MET A 122 17.31 4.35 -14.47
N ALA A 123 16.62 4.75 -15.54
CA ALA A 123 16.97 4.36 -16.90
C ALA A 123 18.26 5.04 -17.40
N VAL A 124 18.50 6.31 -17.03
CA VAL A 124 19.74 7.04 -17.34
C VAL A 124 20.93 6.41 -16.63
N ARG A 125 20.82 6.12 -15.31
CA ARG A 125 21.87 5.41 -14.59
C ARG A 125 22.16 4.03 -15.18
N ALA A 126 21.12 3.33 -15.68
CA ALA A 126 21.29 2.07 -16.41
C ALA A 126 21.96 2.25 -17.77
N GLY A 127 21.70 3.37 -18.45
CA GLY A 127 22.43 3.80 -19.64
C GLY A 127 23.92 3.98 -19.37
N ASP A 128 24.28 4.70 -18.30
CA ASP A 128 25.68 4.92 -17.93
C ASP A 128 26.44 3.60 -17.74
N GLU A 129 25.79 2.62 -17.08
CA GLU A 129 26.35 1.26 -16.89
C GLU A 129 26.55 0.53 -18.23
N ALA A 130 25.66 0.76 -19.19
CA ALA A 130 25.71 0.16 -20.51
C ALA A 130 26.58 0.91 -21.52
N GLY A 131 27.16 2.06 -21.13
CA GLY A 131 27.87 2.97 -22.05
C GLY A 131 26.93 3.72 -23.02
N CYS A 132 25.64 3.84 -22.70
CA CYS A 132 24.64 4.58 -23.46
C CYS A 132 24.36 5.93 -22.81
N ASN A 133 24.43 7.02 -23.58
CA ASN A 133 24.22 8.39 -23.06
C ASN A 133 22.86 9.00 -23.46
N THR A 134 22.03 8.23 -24.18
CA THR A 134 20.73 8.68 -24.67
C THR A 134 19.67 7.62 -24.37
N LEU A 135 18.57 8.07 -23.78
CA LEU A 135 17.33 7.31 -23.69
C LEU A 135 16.46 7.70 -24.90
N ASP A 136 16.47 6.84 -25.92
CA ASP A 136 15.77 7.07 -27.18
C ASP A 136 14.27 7.19 -26.93
N GLU A 137 13.72 6.27 -26.14
CA GLU A 137 12.33 6.24 -25.74
C GLU A 137 12.16 5.53 -24.39
N LEU A 138 11.23 6.01 -23.56
CA LEU A 138 10.73 5.31 -22.38
C LEU A 138 9.22 5.55 -22.25
N THR A 139 8.45 4.48 -22.45
CA THR A 139 6.99 4.48 -22.24
C THR A 139 6.68 4.01 -20.83
N LEU A 140 5.82 4.76 -20.13
CA LEU A 140 5.33 4.43 -18.80
C LEU A 140 4.03 3.62 -18.94
N GLU A 141 4.07 2.35 -18.54
CA GLU A 141 2.99 1.39 -18.77
C GLU A 141 2.03 1.28 -17.57
N ALA A 142 2.55 1.37 -16.35
CA ALA A 142 1.78 1.25 -15.12
C ALA A 142 2.40 2.06 -13.98
N PRO A 143 1.60 2.71 -13.11
CA PRO A 143 2.12 3.43 -11.96
C PRO A 143 2.84 2.49 -10.99
N LEU A 144 3.97 2.94 -10.45
CA LEU A 144 4.69 2.24 -9.39
C LEU A 144 4.28 2.87 -8.05
N VAL A 145 3.34 2.20 -7.36
CA VAL A 145 2.79 2.66 -6.07
C VAL A 145 3.63 2.10 -4.93
N LEU A 146 3.96 2.95 -3.96
CA LEU A 146 4.62 2.53 -2.73
C LEU A 146 3.59 2.32 -1.63
N PRO A 147 3.62 1.18 -0.92
CA PRO A 147 2.74 0.96 0.22
C PRO A 147 3.13 1.89 1.39
N GLU A 148 2.15 2.23 2.24
CA GLU A 148 2.40 3.04 3.45
C GLU A 148 3.39 2.37 4.40
N GLU A 149 3.31 1.04 4.50
CA GLU A 149 4.22 0.19 5.27
C GLU A 149 4.92 -0.83 4.37
N GLY A 150 6.14 -1.23 4.73
CA GLY A 150 6.92 -2.19 3.94
C GLY A 150 7.70 -1.53 2.79
N GLY A 151 7.73 -2.16 1.64
CA GLY A 151 8.46 -1.67 0.47
C GLY A 151 8.22 -2.52 -0.77
N VAL A 152 8.79 -2.08 -1.89
CA VAL A 152 8.76 -2.81 -3.16
C VAL A 152 10.17 -3.12 -3.61
N GLN A 153 10.36 -4.31 -4.16
CA GLN A 153 11.56 -4.69 -4.88
C GLN A 153 11.47 -4.09 -6.28
N VAL A 154 12.53 -3.42 -6.73
CA VAL A 154 12.62 -2.84 -8.07
C VAL A 154 13.75 -3.51 -8.84
N ARG A 155 13.50 -3.77 -10.13
CA ARG A 155 14.50 -4.30 -11.07
C ARG A 155 14.49 -3.48 -12.34
N VAL A 156 15.64 -2.99 -12.75
CA VAL A 156 15.88 -2.40 -14.06
C VAL A 156 16.65 -3.43 -14.88
N ARG A 157 16.06 -3.94 -15.95
CA ARG A 157 16.70 -4.90 -16.85
C ARG A 157 17.19 -4.18 -18.09
N VAL A 158 18.48 -4.35 -18.41
CA VAL A 158 19.09 -3.89 -19.65
C VAL A 158 19.44 -5.09 -20.52
N GLY A 159 18.99 -5.04 -21.78
CA GLY A 159 19.26 -6.08 -22.77
C GLY A 159 20.68 -6.00 -23.35
N GLY A 160 21.08 -7.07 -24.03
CA GLY A 160 22.21 -7.03 -24.96
C GLY A 160 21.96 -6.04 -26.10
N PRO A 161 23.02 -5.59 -26.80
CA PRO A 161 22.88 -4.66 -27.91
C PRO A 161 22.17 -5.36 -29.09
N ASP A 162 21.27 -4.63 -29.76
CA ASP A 162 20.67 -5.04 -31.02
C ASP A 162 21.63 -4.81 -32.20
N ALA A 163 21.20 -5.11 -33.43
CA ALA A 163 22.01 -4.92 -34.63
C ALA A 163 22.38 -3.45 -34.92
N CYS A 164 21.74 -2.49 -34.24
CA CYS A 164 21.99 -1.06 -34.32
C CYS A 164 22.68 -0.52 -33.04
N GLU A 165 23.26 -1.41 -32.23
CA GLU A 165 23.91 -1.08 -30.94
C GLU A 165 22.98 -0.44 -29.89
N ARG A 166 21.66 -0.60 -30.04
CA ARG A 166 20.69 -0.14 -29.05
C ARG A 166 20.36 -1.23 -28.06
N ARG A 167 20.02 -0.85 -26.83
CA ARG A 167 19.72 -1.78 -25.74
C ARG A 167 18.31 -1.54 -25.22
N SER A 168 17.54 -2.60 -24.98
CA SER A 168 16.25 -2.46 -24.31
C SER A 168 16.47 -2.14 -22.83
N VAL A 169 15.68 -1.23 -22.25
CA VAL A 169 15.62 -0.98 -20.80
C VAL A 169 14.19 -1.17 -20.31
N ARG A 170 14.02 -1.89 -19.20
CA ARG A 170 12.70 -2.16 -18.61
C ARG A 170 12.74 -2.04 -17.11
N VAL A 171 11.76 -1.36 -16.52
CA VAL A 171 11.63 -1.21 -15.06
C VAL A 171 10.47 -2.05 -14.56
N TYR A 172 10.76 -2.90 -13.57
CA TYR A 172 9.79 -3.78 -12.94
C TYR A 172 9.75 -3.56 -11.43
N SER A 173 8.59 -3.81 -10.83
CA SER A 173 8.50 -3.93 -9.38
C SER A 173 7.61 -5.09 -8.93
N ARG A 174 7.77 -5.45 -7.66
CA ARG A 174 6.93 -6.40 -6.94
C ARG A 174 6.96 -6.04 -5.45
N ALA A 175 5.87 -6.28 -4.73
CA ALA A 175 5.85 -6.14 -3.28
C ALA A 175 6.97 -6.97 -2.62
N GLU A 176 7.58 -6.44 -1.57
CA GLU A 176 8.72 -7.09 -0.90
C GLU A 176 8.34 -8.42 -0.24
N ASP A 177 7.12 -8.50 0.29
CA ASP A 177 6.52 -9.64 0.99
C ASP A 177 5.68 -10.55 0.09
N ALA A 178 5.66 -10.26 -1.22
CA ALA A 178 5.00 -11.07 -2.23
C ALA A 178 5.40 -12.55 -2.13
N PRO A 179 4.45 -13.50 -2.17
CA PRO A 179 4.74 -14.93 -2.21
C PRO A 179 5.68 -15.29 -3.36
N ALA A 180 6.49 -16.33 -3.15
CA ALA A 180 7.35 -16.85 -4.21
C ALA A 180 6.51 -17.26 -5.43
N GLY A 181 6.86 -16.72 -6.60
CA GLY A 181 6.16 -16.97 -7.86
C GLY A 181 5.15 -15.90 -8.26
N GLU A 182 4.87 -14.90 -7.42
CA GLU A 182 4.08 -13.74 -7.86
C GLU A 182 4.78 -13.00 -9.00
N ALA A 183 3.99 -12.61 -10.00
CA ALA A 183 4.44 -11.94 -11.21
C ALA A 183 4.99 -10.53 -10.91
N TRP A 184 5.98 -10.11 -11.69
CA TRP A 184 6.50 -8.75 -11.66
C TRP A 184 5.60 -7.83 -12.49
N THR A 185 5.32 -6.64 -11.99
CA THR A 185 4.64 -5.59 -12.75
C THR A 185 5.68 -4.81 -13.53
N ARG A 186 5.47 -4.60 -14.83
CA ARG A 186 6.31 -3.72 -15.65
C ARG A 186 5.76 -2.30 -15.59
N HIS A 187 6.60 -1.36 -15.22
CA HIS A 187 6.25 0.06 -15.08
C HIS A 187 6.74 0.90 -16.25
N ALA A 188 7.86 0.52 -16.85
CA ALA A 188 8.40 1.21 -18.02
C ALA A 188 9.09 0.25 -18.98
N ASP A 189 9.02 0.57 -20.27
CA ASP A 189 9.68 -0.12 -21.38
C ASP A 189 10.28 0.91 -22.33
N GLY A 190 11.53 0.70 -22.74
CA GLY A 190 12.27 1.71 -23.48
C GLY A 190 13.53 1.18 -24.16
N THR A 191 14.23 2.10 -24.82
CA THR A 191 15.45 1.84 -25.58
C THR A 191 16.53 2.87 -25.26
N LEU A 192 17.75 2.38 -25.07
CA LEU A 192 18.97 3.15 -24.81
C LEU A 192 19.89 3.07 -26.03
N SER A 193 20.58 4.17 -26.32
CA SER A 193 21.60 4.25 -27.37
C SER A 193 22.76 5.16 -26.96
N PHE A 194 23.84 5.08 -27.72
CA PHE A 194 24.88 6.09 -27.69
C PHE A 194 24.70 7.05 -28.87
N ALA A 195 24.68 8.36 -28.59
CA ALA A 195 24.64 9.39 -29.61
C ALA A 195 25.63 10.51 -29.26
N ASP A 196 26.47 10.89 -30.24
CA ASP A 196 27.32 12.07 -30.15
C ASP A 196 26.46 13.33 -30.36
N ARG A 197 25.76 13.75 -29.30
CA ARG A 197 24.96 14.99 -29.29
C ARG A 197 25.72 16.09 -28.55
N SER A 198 25.97 17.19 -29.24
CA SER A 198 26.39 18.43 -28.58
C SER A 198 25.17 19.10 -27.96
N PRO A 199 25.23 19.56 -26.70
CA PRO A 199 24.11 20.28 -26.11
C PRO A 199 23.88 21.60 -26.84
N GLU A 200 22.62 21.95 -27.04
CA GLU A 200 22.28 23.30 -27.52
C GLU A 200 22.65 24.32 -26.44
N SER A 201 23.31 25.40 -26.84
CA SER A 201 23.66 26.48 -25.92
C SER A 201 22.41 27.27 -25.55
N GLY A 202 22.17 27.43 -24.25
CA GLY A 202 21.07 28.27 -23.75
C GLY A 202 21.28 29.76 -24.05
N SER A 203 20.21 30.55 -23.88
CA SER A 203 20.31 32.02 -23.91
C SER A 203 21.17 32.51 -22.74
N ALA A 204 22.10 33.44 -23.01
CA ALA A 204 22.89 34.10 -21.97
C ALA A 204 22.04 35.07 -21.12
N GLU A 205 20.92 35.56 -21.65
CA GLU A 205 19.97 36.43 -20.97
C GLU A 205 18.80 35.60 -20.42
N TRP A 206 18.48 35.79 -19.12
CA TRP A 206 17.45 35.04 -18.42
C TRP A 206 16.62 35.92 -17.46
N PRO A 207 15.28 35.86 -17.52
CA PRO A 207 14.50 35.23 -18.59
C PRO A 207 14.75 35.94 -19.94
N PRO A 208 14.45 35.32 -21.09
CA PRO A 208 14.69 35.95 -22.39
C PRO A 208 14.00 37.32 -22.51
N ALA A 209 14.65 38.27 -23.18
CA ALA A 209 14.10 39.60 -23.40
C ALA A 209 12.71 39.54 -24.09
N GLY A 210 11.76 40.31 -23.56
CA GLY A 210 10.39 40.35 -24.07
C GLY A 210 9.46 39.25 -23.53
N SER A 211 9.93 38.44 -22.59
CA SER A 211 9.09 37.47 -21.89
C SER A 211 8.13 38.15 -20.89
N GLU A 212 6.91 37.62 -20.80
CA GLU A 212 5.87 38.09 -19.87
C GLU A 212 5.81 37.17 -18.65
N PRO A 213 5.82 37.69 -17.41
CA PRO A 213 5.72 36.85 -16.22
C PRO A 213 4.37 36.12 -16.16
N LEU A 214 4.40 34.85 -15.80
CA LEU A 214 3.22 34.03 -15.54
C LEU A 214 2.97 33.96 -14.04
N ASP A 215 1.72 34.10 -13.64
CA ASP A 215 1.30 33.88 -12.26
C ASP A 215 1.27 32.37 -11.97
N ALA A 216 2.07 31.95 -11.01
CA ALA A 216 2.12 30.57 -10.53
C ALA A 216 1.37 30.41 -9.20
N ASP A 217 0.80 31.48 -8.64
CA ASP A 217 0.03 31.43 -7.41
C ASP A 217 -1.19 30.52 -7.58
N GLY A 218 -1.36 29.59 -6.65
CA GLY A 218 -2.46 28.63 -6.68
C GLY A 218 -2.28 27.43 -7.63
N LEU A 219 -1.16 27.35 -8.39
CA LEU A 219 -0.87 26.20 -9.26
C LEU A 219 -0.97 24.87 -8.51
N TYR A 220 -0.28 24.75 -7.37
CA TYR A 220 -0.27 23.53 -6.56
C TYR A 220 -1.63 23.23 -5.92
N ALA A 221 -2.41 24.26 -5.57
CA ALA A 221 -3.77 24.07 -5.08
C ALA A 221 -4.70 23.55 -6.18
N ALA A 222 -4.55 24.02 -7.42
CA ALA A 222 -5.28 23.51 -8.57
C ALA A 222 -4.89 22.07 -8.92
N MET A 223 -3.59 21.74 -8.86
CA MET A 223 -3.09 20.37 -9.03
C MET A 223 -3.66 19.42 -7.97
N SER A 224 -3.65 19.82 -6.69
CA SER A 224 -4.26 19.05 -5.61
C SER A 224 -5.77 18.84 -5.83
N GLY A 225 -6.48 19.89 -6.27
CA GLY A 225 -7.89 19.77 -6.66
C GLY A 225 -8.16 18.80 -7.82
N ALA A 226 -7.16 18.53 -8.66
CA ALA A 226 -7.19 17.52 -9.71
C ALA A 226 -6.67 16.14 -9.27
N GLY A 227 -6.32 15.96 -7.99
CA GLY A 227 -5.79 14.72 -7.43
C GLY A 227 -4.27 14.55 -7.59
N LEU A 228 -3.52 15.64 -7.81
CA LEU A 228 -2.05 15.66 -7.81
C LEU A 228 -1.55 16.40 -6.57
N ASP A 229 -1.30 15.66 -5.52
CA ASP A 229 -0.89 16.19 -4.22
C ASP A 229 0.64 16.16 -4.10
N TYR A 230 1.26 17.29 -4.44
CA TYR A 230 2.69 17.48 -4.31
C TYR A 230 3.05 18.05 -2.93
N GLY A 231 3.95 17.41 -2.21
CA GLY A 231 4.57 17.90 -0.98
C GLY A 231 5.77 18.83 -1.25
N PRO A 232 6.41 19.36 -0.18
CA PRO A 232 7.41 20.41 -0.28
C PRO A 232 8.59 20.11 -1.21
N VAL A 233 9.02 18.84 -1.31
CA VAL A 233 10.16 18.48 -2.17
C VAL A 233 9.82 18.58 -3.66
N PHE A 234 8.57 18.39 -4.05
CA PHE A 234 8.09 18.50 -5.43
C PHE A 234 7.57 19.89 -5.79
N GLN A 235 7.32 20.76 -4.81
CA GLN A 235 6.90 22.14 -5.04
C GLN A 235 8.08 23.07 -5.39
N GLY A 236 8.84 22.69 -6.43
CA GLY A 236 10.11 23.31 -6.79
C GLY A 236 10.00 24.57 -7.67
N LEU A 237 8.84 24.87 -8.27
CA LEU A 237 8.66 26.00 -9.18
C LEU A 237 8.77 27.35 -8.45
N LYS A 238 9.70 28.20 -8.89
CA LYS A 238 9.98 29.51 -8.27
C LYS A 238 9.41 30.67 -9.06
N ALA A 239 9.54 30.61 -10.38
CA ALA A 239 9.06 31.64 -11.28
C ALA A 239 8.85 31.05 -12.68
N ALA A 240 7.94 31.65 -13.44
CA ALA A 240 7.68 31.27 -14.82
C ALA A 240 7.39 32.50 -15.69
N TRP A 241 7.73 32.39 -16.96
CA TRP A 241 7.50 33.42 -17.98
C TRP A 241 7.06 32.79 -19.29
N LYS A 242 6.35 33.56 -20.11
CA LYS A 242 5.90 33.18 -21.44
C LYS A 242 6.59 34.04 -22.50
N LEU A 243 7.01 33.41 -23.58
CA LEU A 243 7.44 34.11 -24.79
C LEU A 243 6.89 33.36 -26.01
N GLY A 244 5.90 33.95 -26.68
CA GLY A 244 5.18 33.28 -27.76
C GLY A 244 4.47 32.02 -27.28
N GLU A 245 4.84 30.86 -27.83
CA GLU A 245 4.31 29.54 -27.45
C GLU A 245 5.19 28.82 -26.42
N GLU A 246 6.30 29.41 -25.99
CA GLU A 246 7.23 28.80 -25.06
C GLU A 246 7.01 29.28 -23.62
N VAL A 247 7.30 28.39 -22.67
CA VAL A 247 7.33 28.70 -21.24
C VAL A 247 8.75 28.55 -20.73
N TYR A 248 9.20 29.52 -19.95
CA TYR A 248 10.48 29.55 -19.28
C TYR A 248 10.23 29.45 -17.78
N ALA A 249 10.93 28.59 -17.07
CA ALA A 249 10.71 28.38 -15.64
C ALA A 249 12.02 28.26 -14.87
N GLU A 250 12.03 28.79 -13.65
CA GLU A 250 13.07 28.54 -12.65
C GLU A 250 12.55 27.55 -11.62
N VAL A 251 13.29 26.47 -11.42
CA VAL A 251 12.95 25.42 -10.45
C VAL A 251 14.14 25.15 -9.54
N ALA A 252 13.89 24.87 -8.26
CA ALA A 252 14.94 24.54 -7.30
C ALA A 252 14.43 23.57 -6.23
N LEU A 253 15.31 22.66 -5.83
CA LEU A 253 15.08 21.79 -4.68
C LEU A 253 15.05 22.61 -3.38
N PRO A 254 14.32 22.14 -2.35
CA PRO A 254 14.51 22.67 -0.99
C PRO A 254 15.92 22.34 -0.47
N GLU A 255 16.34 23.02 0.59
CA GLU A 255 17.71 22.92 1.14
C GLU A 255 18.05 21.47 1.55
N GLU A 256 17.09 20.78 2.16
CA GLU A 256 17.26 19.40 2.63
C GLU A 256 17.51 18.41 1.47
N ALA A 257 16.79 18.55 0.36
CA ALA A 257 16.96 17.70 -0.82
C ALA A 257 18.18 18.12 -1.67
N SER A 258 18.58 19.39 -1.60
CA SER A 258 19.75 19.91 -2.32
C SER A 258 21.06 19.27 -1.86
N ALA A 259 21.15 18.84 -0.60
CA ALA A 259 22.34 18.18 -0.06
C ALA A 259 22.64 16.81 -0.71
N ASP A 260 21.61 16.10 -1.15
CA ASP A 260 21.75 14.80 -1.82
C ASP A 260 21.74 14.89 -3.35
N ALA A 261 21.48 16.08 -3.92
CA ALA A 261 21.37 16.27 -5.37
C ALA A 261 22.57 15.71 -6.16
N SER A 262 23.79 15.86 -5.64
CA SER A 262 25.02 15.38 -6.27
C SER A 262 25.15 13.86 -6.39
N ARG A 263 24.27 13.10 -5.73
CA ARG A 263 24.23 11.63 -5.82
C ARG A 263 23.37 11.13 -6.98
N TYR A 264 22.64 12.04 -7.62
CA TYR A 264 21.78 11.76 -8.76
C TYR A 264 22.43 12.30 -10.04
N GLY A 265 22.13 11.67 -11.16
CA GLY A 265 22.29 12.30 -12.47
C GLY A 265 21.46 13.58 -12.50
N LEU A 266 20.14 13.43 -12.36
CA LEU A 266 19.25 14.57 -12.10
C LEU A 266 18.22 14.19 -11.05
N HIS A 267 18.20 14.92 -9.92
CA HIS A 267 17.30 14.58 -8.81
C HIS A 267 15.84 14.48 -9.30
N PRO A 268 15.11 13.36 -9.07
CA PRO A 268 13.80 13.14 -9.68
C PRO A 268 12.77 14.23 -9.35
N ALA A 269 12.74 14.74 -8.11
CA ALA A 269 11.85 15.83 -7.75
C ALA A 269 12.16 17.16 -8.46
N LEU A 270 13.43 17.40 -8.82
CA LEU A 270 13.81 18.59 -9.58
C LEU A 270 13.39 18.46 -11.05
N LEU A 271 13.60 17.28 -11.65
CA LEU A 271 13.12 16.99 -13.00
C LEU A 271 11.58 17.01 -13.07
N ASP A 272 10.89 16.48 -12.06
CA ASP A 272 9.43 16.52 -12.00
C ASP A 272 8.91 17.96 -11.86
N ALA A 273 9.50 18.76 -10.97
CA ALA A 273 9.16 20.18 -10.83
C ALA A 273 9.37 20.98 -12.13
N ALA A 274 10.36 20.61 -12.95
CA ALA A 274 10.58 21.20 -14.27
C ALA A 274 9.39 21.00 -15.23
N LEU A 275 8.57 19.97 -15.00
CA LEU A 275 7.38 19.68 -15.80
C LEU A 275 6.18 20.54 -15.40
N HIS A 276 6.17 21.12 -14.19
CA HIS A 276 5.00 21.83 -13.66
C HIS A 276 4.69 23.11 -14.44
N GLY A 277 5.71 23.71 -15.09
CA GLY A 277 5.54 24.83 -16.01
C GLY A 277 4.70 24.50 -17.25
N ILE A 278 4.52 23.22 -17.60
CA ILE A 278 3.63 22.80 -18.70
C ILE A 278 2.18 23.24 -18.41
N GLY A 279 1.75 23.17 -17.14
CA GLY A 279 0.41 23.58 -16.72
C GLY A 279 0.14 25.08 -16.84
N LEU A 280 1.19 25.90 -16.97
CA LEU A 280 1.09 27.35 -17.17
C LEU A 280 1.06 27.74 -18.66
N GLY A 281 1.41 26.81 -19.56
CA GLY A 281 1.39 27.02 -21.00
C GLY A 281 0.11 26.56 -21.67
N SER A 282 -0.01 26.84 -22.98
CA SER A 282 -1.14 26.41 -23.80
C SER A 282 -0.75 25.24 -24.71
N PHE A 283 -0.05 24.24 -24.14
CA PHE A 283 0.53 23.12 -24.89
C PHE A 283 -0.43 21.95 -25.14
N LEU A 284 -1.47 21.83 -24.31
CA LEU A 284 -2.32 20.65 -24.20
C LEU A 284 -3.75 20.98 -24.63
N SER A 285 -4.38 20.11 -25.42
CA SER A 285 -5.74 20.31 -25.94
C SER A 285 -6.78 19.58 -25.07
N GLY A 286 -7.73 20.33 -24.48
CA GLY A 286 -9.00 19.83 -23.93
C GLY A 286 -8.97 19.13 -22.55
N GLY A 287 -9.99 19.40 -21.73
CA GLY A 287 -10.36 18.62 -20.54
C GLY A 287 -9.78 19.10 -19.21
N ASP A 288 -10.66 19.41 -18.26
CA ASP A 288 -10.33 19.56 -16.84
C ASP A 288 -9.94 18.19 -16.28
N GLY A 289 -8.66 17.98 -15.97
CA GLY A 289 -8.18 16.73 -15.38
C GLY A 289 -6.66 16.66 -15.23
N ALA A 290 -6.19 15.90 -14.25
CA ALA A 290 -4.77 15.64 -14.03
C ALA A 290 -4.15 14.93 -15.25
N ARG A 291 -3.00 15.42 -15.70
CA ARG A 291 -2.23 14.82 -16.78
C ARG A 291 -0.85 14.42 -16.26
N LEU A 292 -0.42 13.23 -16.63
CA LEU A 292 0.85 12.66 -16.21
C LEU A 292 1.75 12.38 -17.42
N PRO A 293 3.08 12.39 -17.23
CA PRO A 293 4.03 11.85 -18.19
C PRO A 293 3.64 10.45 -18.65
N PHE A 294 3.66 10.21 -19.97
CA PHE A 294 3.36 8.90 -20.54
C PHE A 294 4.51 8.34 -21.37
N ALA A 295 5.13 9.15 -22.22
CA ALA A 295 6.26 8.72 -23.04
C ALA A 295 7.32 9.81 -23.10
N TRP A 296 8.56 9.43 -22.85
CA TRP A 296 9.75 10.28 -22.94
C TRP A 296 10.55 9.86 -24.17
N SER A 297 11.02 10.82 -24.96
CA SER A 297 11.81 10.52 -26.15
C SER A 297 13.02 11.44 -26.26
N GLY A 298 14.17 10.84 -26.57
CA GLY A 298 15.43 11.53 -26.74
C GLY A 298 15.88 12.29 -25.50
N VAL A 299 15.90 11.62 -24.34
CA VAL A 299 16.44 12.19 -23.10
C VAL A 299 17.96 12.05 -23.10
N SER A 300 18.66 13.15 -22.84
CA SER A 300 20.12 13.17 -22.70
C SER A 300 20.49 13.99 -21.47
N LEU A 301 21.42 13.47 -20.66
CA LEU A 301 22.01 14.15 -19.51
C LEU A 301 23.44 14.58 -19.85
N TYR A 302 23.75 15.86 -19.64
CA TYR A 302 25.05 16.46 -19.96
C TYR A 302 25.87 16.79 -18.71
N ALA A 303 25.21 17.07 -17.59
CA ALA A 303 25.82 17.35 -16.31
C ALA A 303 24.99 16.74 -15.18
N ALA A 304 25.65 16.28 -14.12
CA ALA A 304 25.00 15.66 -12.98
C ALA A 304 24.96 16.59 -11.75
N GLY A 305 24.04 16.31 -10.83
CA GLY A 305 24.06 16.90 -9.49
C GLY A 305 23.50 18.33 -9.36
N ALA A 306 22.75 18.80 -10.35
CA ALA A 306 22.09 20.11 -10.28
C ALA A 306 21.04 20.15 -9.14
N SER A 307 21.02 21.24 -8.38
CA SER A 307 20.00 21.51 -7.34
C SER A 307 18.96 22.55 -7.77
N ALA A 308 19.24 23.29 -8.85
CA ALA A 308 18.35 24.26 -9.45
C ALA A 308 18.51 24.25 -10.98
N LEU A 309 17.42 24.53 -11.69
CA LEU A 309 17.39 24.57 -13.15
C LEU A 309 16.67 25.81 -13.67
N ARG A 310 17.13 26.23 -14.84
CA ARG A 310 16.44 27.07 -15.80
C ARG A 310 15.89 26.15 -16.89
N VAL A 311 14.59 26.22 -17.12
CA VAL A 311 13.84 25.28 -17.96
C VAL A 311 13.21 26.05 -19.11
N ARG A 312 13.47 25.65 -20.35
CA ARG A 312 12.69 26.07 -21.52
C ARG A 312 11.79 24.93 -21.94
N ILE A 313 10.49 25.21 -22.04
CA ILE A 313 9.43 24.29 -22.45
C ILE A 313 8.88 24.81 -23.78
N ALA A 314 8.94 23.98 -24.82
CA ALA A 314 8.45 24.33 -26.16
C ALA A 314 7.49 23.25 -26.70
N PRO A 315 6.56 23.59 -27.60
CA PRO A 315 5.70 22.59 -28.25
C PRO A 315 6.52 21.57 -29.07
N ALA A 316 6.18 20.28 -28.98
CA ALA A 316 6.86 19.20 -29.71
C ALA A 316 5.90 18.29 -30.52
N GLY A 317 4.66 18.74 -30.74
CA GLY A 317 3.61 17.98 -31.40
C GLY A 317 2.28 18.10 -30.65
N THR A 318 1.31 17.26 -31.01
CA THR A 318 0.03 17.19 -30.28
C THR A 318 0.26 16.62 -28.88
N ASP A 319 -0.26 17.31 -27.86
CA ASP A 319 -0.14 16.95 -26.44
C ASP A 319 1.29 16.57 -25.99
N SER A 320 2.31 17.21 -26.58
CA SER A 320 3.71 16.93 -26.30
C SER A 320 4.57 18.19 -26.25
N VAL A 321 5.60 18.15 -25.40
CA VAL A 321 6.53 19.26 -25.18
C VAL A 321 7.97 18.79 -25.26
N ALA A 322 8.87 19.68 -25.68
CA ALA A 322 10.31 19.51 -25.57
C ALA A 322 10.83 20.32 -24.37
N LEU A 323 11.88 19.81 -23.72
CA LEU A 323 12.51 20.46 -22.56
C LEU A 323 13.99 20.69 -22.83
N ALA A 324 14.47 21.90 -22.57
CA ALA A 324 15.89 22.18 -22.43
C ALA A 324 16.16 22.69 -21.01
N LEU A 325 17.06 21.99 -20.31
CA LEU A 325 17.37 22.20 -18.90
C LEU A 325 18.81 22.70 -18.78
N ALA A 326 18.99 23.84 -18.14
CA ALA A 326 20.29 24.44 -17.84
C ALA A 326 20.41 24.75 -16.35
N ASP A 327 21.62 24.87 -15.84
CA ASP A 327 21.86 25.34 -14.48
C ASP A 327 21.64 26.87 -14.37
N PRO A 328 21.71 27.48 -13.16
CA PRO A 328 21.56 28.92 -13.01
C PRO A 328 22.64 29.76 -13.70
N ALA A 329 23.78 29.17 -14.08
CA ALA A 329 24.82 29.82 -14.86
C ALA A 329 24.55 29.73 -16.38
N GLY A 330 23.54 28.97 -16.81
CA GLY A 330 23.18 28.74 -18.20
C GLY A 330 23.92 27.56 -18.86
N ALA A 331 24.67 26.77 -18.09
CA ALA A 331 25.32 25.58 -18.61
C ALA A 331 24.27 24.46 -18.84
N PRO A 332 24.28 23.77 -19.99
CA PRO A 332 23.32 22.69 -20.25
C PRO A 332 23.44 21.53 -19.25
N VAL A 333 22.32 21.12 -18.68
CA VAL A 333 22.20 20.00 -17.74
C VAL A 333 21.58 18.79 -18.42
N ALA A 334 20.44 18.96 -19.08
CA ALA A 334 19.73 17.88 -19.76
C ALA A 334 18.82 18.40 -20.87
N ALA A 335 18.41 17.51 -21.77
CA ALA A 335 17.41 17.80 -22.79
C ALA A 335 16.43 16.63 -22.93
N VAL A 336 15.19 16.95 -23.28
CA VAL A 336 14.14 16.00 -23.62
C VAL A 336 13.58 16.40 -24.98
N GLY A 337 13.76 15.56 -25.99
CA GLY A 337 13.31 15.84 -27.35
C GLY A 337 11.79 15.90 -27.48
N SER A 338 11.09 15.00 -26.78
CA SER A 338 9.62 15.04 -26.67
C SER A 338 9.16 14.33 -25.40
N LEU A 339 8.17 14.91 -24.72
CA LEU A 339 7.44 14.36 -23.60
C LEU A 339 5.95 14.41 -23.95
N ALA A 340 5.34 13.24 -24.11
CA ALA A 340 3.89 13.11 -24.29
C ALA A 340 3.19 12.98 -22.93
N LEU A 341 2.10 13.72 -22.74
CA LEU A 341 1.28 13.68 -21.52
C LEU A 341 -0.10 13.09 -21.80
N ARG A 342 -0.64 12.31 -20.86
CA ARG A 342 -1.98 11.73 -20.97
C ARG A 342 -2.83 12.03 -19.73
N PRO A 343 -4.17 12.17 -19.90
CA PRO A 343 -5.08 12.22 -18.76
C PRO A 343 -5.00 10.94 -17.94
N VAL A 344 -5.05 11.06 -16.61
CA VAL A 344 -5.12 9.93 -15.68
C VAL A 344 -6.56 9.75 -15.20
N SER A 345 -7.03 8.51 -15.11
CA SER A 345 -8.32 8.17 -14.48
C SER A 345 -8.10 7.39 -13.20
N ALA A 346 -9.01 7.55 -12.22
CA ALA A 346 -8.96 6.82 -10.96
C ALA A 346 -8.96 5.28 -11.14
N GLU A 347 -9.56 4.80 -12.23
CA GLU A 347 -9.62 3.38 -12.60
C GLU A 347 -8.23 2.76 -12.84
N GLN A 348 -7.24 3.56 -13.29
CA GLN A 348 -5.86 3.08 -13.52
C GLN A 348 -5.12 2.70 -12.23
N PHE A 349 -5.65 3.09 -11.06
CA PHE A 349 -5.11 2.75 -9.74
C PHE A 349 -5.87 1.58 -9.07
N GLY A 350 -6.96 1.09 -9.68
CA GLY A 350 -7.92 0.17 -9.05
C GLY A 350 -7.32 -1.14 -8.52
N ASP A 351 -6.37 -1.76 -9.24
CA ASP A 351 -5.77 -3.04 -8.82
C ASP A 351 -4.83 -2.90 -7.61
N ALA A 352 -4.19 -1.75 -7.43
CA ALA A 352 -3.35 -1.49 -6.26
C ALA A 352 -4.18 -1.18 -5.01
N VAL A 353 -5.32 -0.49 -5.19
CA VAL A 353 -6.24 -0.11 -4.10
C VAL A 353 -7.01 -1.32 -3.53
N LEU A 354 -7.28 -2.35 -4.34
CA LEU A 354 -8.07 -3.50 -3.92
C LEU A 354 -7.30 -4.54 -3.08
N ARG A 355 -5.96 -4.53 -3.08
CA ARG A 355 -5.17 -5.55 -2.37
C ARG A 355 -5.35 -5.53 -0.86
N ASP A 356 -5.50 -4.34 -0.27
CA ASP A 356 -5.68 -4.12 1.17
C ASP A 356 -7.06 -3.57 1.55
N ALA A 357 -8.02 -3.62 0.62
CA ALA A 357 -9.37 -3.15 0.88
C ALA A 357 -10.13 -4.11 1.81
N LEU A 358 -10.85 -3.55 2.78
CA LEU A 358 -11.84 -4.31 3.54
C LEU A 358 -13.10 -4.48 2.69
N PHE A 359 -13.37 -5.72 2.29
CA PHE A 359 -14.59 -6.07 1.57
C PHE A 359 -15.76 -6.22 2.53
N ARG A 360 -16.93 -5.68 2.16
CA ARG A 360 -18.20 -5.90 2.86
C ARG A 360 -19.07 -6.86 2.05
N LEU A 361 -19.83 -7.73 2.74
CA LEU A 361 -20.89 -8.51 2.11
C LEU A 361 -22.06 -7.59 1.78
N GLU A 362 -22.46 -7.56 0.52
CA GLU A 362 -23.66 -6.88 0.05
C GLU A 362 -24.64 -7.93 -0.45
N TRP A 363 -25.81 -7.98 0.19
CA TRP A 363 -26.88 -8.90 -0.14
C TRP A 363 -27.73 -8.31 -1.26
N VAL A 364 -28.02 -9.10 -2.29
CA VAL A 364 -28.78 -8.63 -3.48
C VAL A 364 -30.07 -9.42 -3.66
N GLU A 365 -31.07 -8.82 -4.29
CA GLU A 365 -32.29 -9.58 -4.64
C GLU A 365 -31.96 -10.61 -5.74
N PRO A 366 -32.25 -11.90 -5.53
CA PRO A 366 -31.99 -12.93 -6.52
C PRO A 366 -32.92 -12.81 -7.72
N SER A 367 -32.41 -13.20 -8.89
CA SER A 367 -33.27 -13.45 -10.05
C SER A 367 -34.02 -14.77 -9.87
N TYR A 368 -35.34 -14.73 -9.87
CA TYR A 368 -36.17 -15.94 -9.81
C TYR A 368 -36.31 -16.54 -11.21
N ALA A 369 -35.90 -17.80 -11.38
CA ALA A 369 -36.39 -18.59 -12.50
C ALA A 369 -37.88 -18.94 -12.26
N GLU A 370 -38.68 -19.12 -13.32
CA GLU A 370 -40.06 -19.60 -13.18
C GLU A 370 -40.05 -20.91 -12.40
N ALA A 371 -40.52 -20.87 -11.14
CA ALA A 371 -40.47 -22.00 -10.24
C ALA A 371 -41.33 -23.15 -10.79
N ALA A 372 -40.74 -24.32 -10.96
CA ALA A 372 -41.52 -25.54 -10.98
C ALA A 372 -42.12 -25.71 -9.58
N GLU A 373 -43.44 -25.87 -9.47
CA GLU A 373 -44.11 -26.19 -8.20
C GLU A 373 -43.67 -27.59 -7.74
N SER A 374 -42.51 -27.70 -7.09
CA SER A 374 -42.11 -28.91 -6.39
C SER A 374 -42.75 -28.90 -5.01
N VAL A 375 -43.66 -29.83 -4.76
CA VAL A 375 -44.22 -30.06 -3.42
C VAL A 375 -43.13 -30.75 -2.59
N LEU A 376 -42.44 -29.99 -1.73
CA LEU A 376 -41.46 -30.52 -0.78
C LEU A 376 -42.16 -31.02 0.50
N ASP A 377 -41.69 -32.13 1.08
CA ASP A 377 -42.04 -32.53 2.46
C ASP A 377 -41.13 -31.80 3.46
N TRP A 378 -41.71 -30.89 4.25
CA TRP A 378 -41.02 -30.07 5.24
C TRP A 378 -41.08 -30.69 6.63
N ALA A 379 -39.96 -30.69 7.34
CA ALA A 379 -39.91 -30.95 8.78
C ALA A 379 -39.26 -29.79 9.52
N VAL A 380 -39.91 -29.29 10.57
CA VAL A 380 -39.40 -28.21 11.43
C VAL A 380 -39.00 -28.77 12.79
N VAL A 381 -37.75 -28.58 13.15
CA VAL A 381 -37.16 -28.91 14.45
C VAL A 381 -37.21 -27.68 15.35
N GLY A 382 -37.65 -27.84 16.59
CA GLY A 382 -37.92 -26.73 17.53
C GLY A 382 -39.41 -26.40 17.68
N GLY A 383 -40.29 -27.20 17.05
CA GLY A 383 -41.74 -27.11 17.20
C GLY A 383 -42.43 -26.03 16.37
N GLU A 384 -43.76 -26.08 16.38
CA GLU A 384 -44.61 -25.21 15.55
C GLU A 384 -44.54 -23.73 15.93
N ALA A 385 -44.22 -23.45 17.20
CA ALA A 385 -44.09 -22.08 17.70
C ALA A 385 -42.75 -21.42 17.35
N SER A 386 -41.80 -22.14 16.74
CA SER A 386 -40.52 -21.55 16.29
C SER A 386 -40.73 -20.47 15.21
N PRO A 387 -39.81 -19.49 15.05
CA PRO A 387 -39.91 -18.46 14.00
C PRO A 387 -40.19 -19.02 12.60
N ALA A 388 -39.44 -20.06 12.20
CA ALA A 388 -39.65 -20.75 10.93
C ALA A 388 -41.01 -21.47 10.86
N GLY A 389 -41.44 -22.12 11.95
CA GLY A 389 -42.75 -22.78 12.02
C GLY A 389 -43.92 -21.80 11.87
N ARG A 390 -43.85 -20.65 12.55
CA ARG A 390 -44.84 -19.56 12.41
C ARG A 390 -44.87 -19.02 10.98
N GLY A 391 -43.69 -18.80 10.39
CA GLY A 391 -43.55 -18.32 9.01
C GLY A 391 -44.17 -19.26 7.98
N LEU A 392 -43.84 -20.55 8.04
CA LEU A 392 -44.39 -21.56 7.12
C LEU A 392 -45.91 -21.72 7.26
N ARG A 393 -46.43 -21.68 8.50
CA ARG A 393 -47.88 -21.70 8.74
C ARG A 393 -48.55 -20.47 8.13
N GLY A 394 -47.96 -19.28 8.30
CA GLY A 394 -48.44 -18.04 7.70
C GLY A 394 -48.43 -18.07 6.16
N ALA A 395 -47.49 -18.80 5.56
CA ALA A 395 -47.39 -19.03 4.12
C ALA A 395 -48.32 -20.15 3.60
N GLY A 396 -49.03 -20.86 4.50
CA GLY A 396 -49.90 -21.97 4.13
C GLY A 396 -49.17 -23.24 3.68
N VAL A 397 -47.89 -23.39 4.02
CA VAL A 397 -47.08 -24.57 3.67
C VAL A 397 -47.31 -25.67 4.72
N PRO A 398 -47.68 -26.90 4.33
CA PRO A 398 -47.79 -28.01 5.26
C PRO A 398 -46.39 -28.49 5.71
N PHE A 399 -46.20 -28.74 7.01
CA PHE A 399 -44.97 -29.28 7.56
C PHE A 399 -45.24 -30.18 8.78
N ALA A 400 -44.34 -31.12 9.04
CA ALA A 400 -44.29 -31.90 10.28
C ALA A 400 -43.39 -31.21 11.31
N THR A 401 -43.67 -31.37 12.60
CA THR A 401 -42.86 -30.77 13.68
C THR A 401 -42.25 -31.79 14.61
N TYR A 402 -41.01 -31.52 15.01
CA TYR A 402 -40.26 -32.33 15.97
C TYR A 402 -39.62 -31.44 17.03
N ALA A 403 -39.47 -31.96 18.25
CA ALA A 403 -38.78 -31.25 19.32
C ALA A 403 -37.29 -31.08 19.01
N ASP A 404 -36.66 -32.16 18.52
CA ASP A 404 -35.25 -32.23 18.15
C ASP A 404 -35.04 -33.20 16.96
N LEU A 405 -33.81 -33.29 16.47
CA LEU A 405 -33.45 -34.23 15.39
C LEU A 405 -33.57 -35.70 15.81
N ALA A 406 -33.51 -36.01 17.11
CA ALA A 406 -33.68 -37.39 17.58
C ALA A 406 -35.14 -37.84 17.44
N GLY A 407 -36.11 -36.96 17.71
CA GLY A 407 -37.52 -37.19 17.48
C GLY A 407 -37.84 -37.41 16.00
N LEU A 408 -37.20 -36.65 15.09
CA LEU A 408 -37.32 -36.89 13.66
C LEU A 408 -36.80 -38.29 13.27
N ARG A 409 -35.61 -38.66 13.77
CA ARG A 409 -35.02 -39.98 13.51
C ARG A 409 -35.92 -41.11 14.00
N ALA A 410 -36.45 -41.00 15.21
CA ALA A 410 -37.38 -42.00 15.76
C ALA A 410 -38.65 -42.14 14.91
N ALA A 411 -39.16 -41.05 14.33
CA ALA A 411 -40.32 -41.12 13.43
C ALA A 411 -39.96 -41.82 12.10
N VAL A 412 -38.78 -41.56 11.55
CA VAL A 412 -38.27 -42.27 10.36
C VAL A 412 -38.05 -43.75 10.66
N ASP A 413 -37.48 -44.09 11.82
CA ASP A 413 -37.35 -45.48 12.29
C ASP A 413 -38.70 -46.17 12.45
N GLY A 414 -39.73 -45.42 12.85
CA GLY A 414 -41.12 -45.85 12.96
C GLY A 414 -41.86 -45.96 11.61
N GLY A 415 -41.20 -45.72 10.49
CA GLY A 415 -41.77 -45.89 9.14
C GLY A 415 -42.20 -44.59 8.45
N ARG A 416 -41.88 -43.41 8.99
CA ARG A 416 -42.07 -42.13 8.27
C ARG A 416 -41.10 -42.04 7.08
N THR A 417 -41.58 -41.54 5.95
CA THR A 417 -40.72 -41.10 4.85
C THR A 417 -39.76 -39.99 5.30
N VAL A 418 -38.54 -40.01 4.77
CA VAL A 418 -37.54 -38.97 5.06
C VAL A 418 -37.99 -37.65 4.39
N PRO A 419 -38.02 -36.51 5.12
CA PRO A 419 -38.36 -35.22 4.55
C PRO A 419 -37.40 -34.79 3.46
N ASP A 420 -37.90 -34.06 2.47
CA ASP A 420 -37.05 -33.41 1.46
C ASP A 420 -36.22 -32.28 2.08
N LEU A 421 -36.81 -31.56 3.05
CA LEU A 421 -36.17 -30.44 3.72
C LEU A 421 -36.42 -30.45 5.23
N VAL A 422 -35.34 -30.35 6.00
CA VAL A 422 -35.38 -30.23 7.46
C VAL A 422 -34.88 -28.87 7.88
N VAL A 423 -35.73 -28.11 8.56
CA VAL A 423 -35.45 -26.77 9.09
C VAL A 423 -35.14 -26.86 10.57
N LEU A 424 -34.01 -26.29 11.00
CA LEU A 424 -33.63 -26.26 12.41
C LEU A 424 -32.92 -24.95 12.78
N PRO A 425 -33.08 -24.47 14.02
CA PRO A 425 -32.29 -23.35 14.52
C PRO A 425 -30.80 -23.69 14.51
N VAL A 426 -29.98 -22.68 14.21
CA VAL A 426 -28.53 -22.79 14.32
C VAL A 426 -28.15 -23.16 15.75
N PRO A 427 -27.28 -24.17 15.96
CA PRO A 427 -26.82 -24.49 17.31
C PRO A 427 -26.01 -23.33 17.91
N ASP A 428 -26.14 -23.12 19.23
CA ASP A 428 -25.47 -22.04 19.98
C ASP A 428 -23.93 -22.19 20.09
N SER A 429 -23.35 -23.16 19.37
CA SER A 429 -21.90 -23.38 19.34
C SER A 429 -21.45 -24.08 18.05
N VAL A 430 -20.23 -23.78 17.62
CA VAL A 430 -19.56 -24.44 16.48
C VAL A 430 -19.43 -25.95 16.69
N SER A 431 -19.15 -26.40 17.92
CA SER A 431 -19.08 -27.82 18.25
C SER A 431 -20.44 -28.51 18.13
N GLY A 432 -21.52 -27.85 18.54
CA GLY A 432 -22.90 -28.32 18.34
C GLY A 432 -23.25 -28.44 16.86
N ALA A 433 -22.95 -27.40 16.07
CA ALA A 433 -23.16 -27.41 14.62
C ALA A 433 -22.36 -28.53 13.92
N LEU A 434 -21.11 -28.73 14.31
CA LEU A 434 -20.27 -29.82 13.79
C LEU A 434 -20.85 -31.20 14.13
N ALA A 435 -21.36 -31.40 15.35
CA ALA A 435 -21.99 -32.65 15.76
C ALA A 435 -23.26 -32.94 14.93
N VAL A 436 -24.09 -31.91 14.69
CA VAL A 436 -25.25 -32.02 13.82
C VAL A 436 -24.84 -32.43 12.41
N LEU A 437 -23.93 -31.68 11.78
CA LEU A 437 -23.45 -31.95 10.41
C LEU A 437 -22.89 -33.37 10.28
N ARG A 438 -21.99 -33.78 11.19
CA ARG A 438 -21.41 -35.14 11.18
C ARG A 438 -22.46 -36.22 11.34
N SER A 439 -23.40 -36.03 12.26
CA SER A 439 -24.46 -37.01 12.48
C SER A 439 -25.44 -37.11 11.31
N TRP A 440 -25.67 -36.00 10.60
CA TRP A 440 -26.52 -35.95 9.40
C TRP A 440 -25.84 -36.62 8.21
N LEU A 441 -24.55 -36.35 7.99
CA LEU A 441 -23.77 -36.95 6.92
C LEU A 441 -23.53 -38.45 7.10
N ALA A 442 -23.41 -38.92 8.36
CA ALA A 442 -23.17 -40.32 8.66
C ALA A 442 -24.40 -41.24 8.43
N ASP A 443 -25.61 -40.68 8.34
CA ASP A 443 -26.83 -41.45 8.14
C ASP A 443 -27.29 -41.35 6.67
N GLU A 444 -26.99 -42.39 5.90
CA GLU A 444 -27.25 -42.44 4.44
C GLU A 444 -28.73 -42.29 4.08
N ARG A 445 -29.65 -42.53 5.01
CA ARG A 445 -31.10 -42.33 4.78
C ARG A 445 -31.44 -40.88 4.46
N TYR A 446 -30.64 -39.93 4.94
CA TYR A 446 -30.81 -38.50 4.71
C TYR A 446 -29.95 -37.98 3.53
N ALA A 447 -29.39 -38.86 2.70
CA ALA A 447 -28.54 -38.46 1.57
C ALA A 447 -29.25 -37.51 0.59
N SER A 448 -30.55 -37.73 0.33
CA SER A 448 -31.38 -36.89 -0.53
C SER A 448 -32.07 -35.73 0.20
N SER A 449 -31.90 -35.61 1.52
CA SER A 449 -32.55 -34.60 2.35
C SER A 449 -31.64 -33.38 2.55
N ARG A 450 -32.22 -32.18 2.42
CA ARG A 450 -31.53 -30.90 2.62
C ARG A 450 -31.72 -30.44 4.07
N LEU A 451 -30.68 -29.88 4.66
CA LEU A 451 -30.71 -29.35 6.03
C LEU A 451 -30.56 -27.82 6.00
N LEU A 452 -31.59 -27.10 6.45
CA LEU A 452 -31.69 -25.64 6.46
C LEU A 452 -31.48 -25.09 7.88
N PHE A 453 -30.34 -24.47 8.12
CA PHE A 453 -30.04 -23.80 9.38
C PHE A 453 -30.63 -22.38 9.40
N THR A 454 -31.35 -22.05 10.47
CA THR A 454 -31.99 -20.75 10.65
C THR A 454 -31.32 -19.94 11.75
N ALA A 455 -31.09 -18.66 11.49
CA ALA A 455 -30.56 -17.70 12.45
C ALA A 455 -31.41 -16.43 12.52
N THR A 456 -31.37 -15.78 13.68
CA THR A 456 -32.07 -14.51 13.92
C THR A 456 -31.06 -13.46 14.32
N GLY A 457 -30.87 -12.46 13.47
CA GLY A 457 -29.94 -11.35 13.66
C GLY A 457 -28.46 -11.77 13.60
N PRO A 458 -27.57 -10.83 13.27
CA PRO A 458 -26.15 -11.11 13.23
C PRO A 458 -25.60 -11.27 14.66
N SER A 459 -24.86 -12.36 14.90
CA SER A 459 -24.06 -12.55 16.11
C SER A 459 -22.70 -13.17 15.78
N PRO A 460 -21.64 -12.92 16.58
CA PRO A 460 -20.33 -13.54 16.37
C PRO A 460 -20.39 -15.08 16.37
N ASP A 461 -21.25 -15.66 17.20
CA ASP A 461 -21.41 -17.11 17.32
C ASP A 461 -22.08 -17.69 16.06
N THR A 462 -23.13 -17.03 15.57
CA THR A 462 -23.78 -17.37 14.30
C THR A 462 -22.81 -17.26 13.12
N ALA A 463 -21.99 -16.21 13.06
CA ALA A 463 -20.99 -16.02 12.02
C ALA A 463 -19.94 -17.14 11.98
N ALA A 464 -19.49 -17.61 13.15
CA ALA A 464 -18.57 -18.74 13.25
C ALA A 464 -19.21 -20.05 12.77
N VAL A 465 -20.47 -20.31 13.13
CA VAL A 465 -21.23 -21.48 12.66
C VAL A 465 -21.47 -21.41 11.15
N TRP A 466 -21.79 -20.22 10.62
CA TRP A 466 -21.92 -19.99 9.18
C TRP A 466 -20.64 -20.33 8.42
N GLY A 467 -19.49 -19.92 8.96
CA GLY A 467 -18.19 -20.32 8.40
C GLY A 467 -18.03 -21.83 8.31
N LEU A 468 -18.39 -22.57 9.37
CA LEU A 468 -18.35 -24.03 9.38
C LEU A 468 -19.31 -24.66 8.35
N VAL A 469 -20.55 -24.17 8.27
CA VAL A 469 -21.56 -24.70 7.34
C VAL A 469 -21.15 -24.42 5.89
N ARG A 470 -20.53 -23.27 5.60
CA ARG A 470 -19.98 -22.98 4.26
C ARG A 470 -18.90 -23.98 3.85
N SER A 471 -18.02 -24.38 4.76
CA SER A 471 -17.08 -25.47 4.48
C SER A 471 -17.79 -26.78 4.17
N ALA A 472 -18.85 -27.11 4.91
CA ALA A 472 -19.65 -28.31 4.65
C ALA A 472 -20.42 -28.24 3.31
N GLN A 473 -20.89 -27.06 2.89
CA GLN A 473 -21.52 -26.83 1.58
C GLN A 473 -20.53 -27.06 0.44
N ALA A 474 -19.28 -26.61 0.58
CA ALA A 474 -18.23 -26.85 -0.40
C ALA A 474 -17.91 -28.35 -0.55
N GLU A 475 -17.90 -29.10 0.55
CA GLU A 475 -17.67 -30.56 0.54
C GLU A 475 -18.90 -31.36 0.08
N ASN A 476 -20.12 -30.84 0.30
CA ASN A 476 -21.38 -31.52 0.02
C ASN A 476 -22.39 -30.58 -0.68
N PRO A 477 -22.18 -30.26 -1.97
CA PRO A 477 -23.01 -29.31 -2.70
C PRO A 477 -24.51 -29.67 -2.64
N GLY A 478 -25.34 -28.66 -2.41
CA GLY A 478 -26.81 -28.79 -2.37
C GLY A 478 -27.40 -29.40 -1.09
N ARG A 479 -26.59 -29.92 -0.16
CA ARG A 479 -27.10 -30.60 1.06
C ARG A 479 -27.43 -29.68 2.23
N PHE A 480 -26.80 -28.51 2.30
CA PHE A 480 -26.92 -27.59 3.43
C PHE A 480 -27.29 -26.19 2.96
N LEU A 481 -28.15 -25.52 3.72
CA LEU A 481 -28.65 -24.19 3.42
C LEU A 481 -28.60 -23.30 4.67
N LEU A 482 -28.40 -22.01 4.46
CA LEU A 482 -28.33 -21.01 5.52
C LEU A 482 -29.40 -19.93 5.29
N VAL A 483 -30.20 -19.63 6.31
CA VAL A 483 -31.13 -18.50 6.28
C VAL A 483 -30.97 -17.68 7.55
N GLU A 484 -30.83 -16.36 7.39
CA GLU A 484 -30.88 -15.41 8.49
C GLU A 484 -32.04 -14.43 8.32
N ALA A 485 -32.87 -14.27 9.35
CA ALA A 485 -33.86 -13.19 9.43
C ALA A 485 -33.38 -12.06 10.35
N ALA A 486 -33.93 -10.85 10.19
CA ALA A 486 -33.56 -9.71 11.02
C ALA A 486 -33.95 -9.91 12.50
N ASP A 487 -35.12 -10.51 12.71
CA ASP A 487 -35.71 -10.76 14.02
C ASP A 487 -36.63 -12.02 13.96
N GLU A 488 -37.21 -12.40 15.10
CA GLU A 488 -38.03 -13.62 15.22
C GLU A 488 -39.39 -13.53 14.51
N ASP A 489 -39.85 -12.33 14.17
CA ASP A 489 -41.19 -12.09 13.63
C ASP A 489 -41.18 -11.68 12.15
N SER A 490 -40.01 -11.34 11.61
CA SER A 490 -39.86 -10.77 10.27
C SER A 490 -39.43 -11.80 9.22
N GLY A 491 -40.14 -11.81 8.09
CA GLY A 491 -39.69 -12.41 6.82
C GLY A 491 -39.75 -13.94 6.70
N TRP A 492 -39.95 -14.69 7.79
CA TRP A 492 -39.98 -16.17 7.78
C TRP A 492 -41.03 -16.79 6.84
N ASN A 493 -42.09 -16.07 6.51
CA ASN A 493 -43.09 -16.48 5.51
C ASN A 493 -42.54 -16.52 4.08
N LEU A 494 -41.36 -15.93 3.83
CA LEU A 494 -40.68 -15.93 2.54
C LEU A 494 -39.74 -17.13 2.34
N LEU A 495 -39.59 -18.00 3.35
CA LEU A 495 -38.76 -19.21 3.26
C LEU A 495 -39.05 -20.06 2.00
N PRO A 496 -40.31 -20.32 1.61
CA PRO A 496 -40.59 -21.09 0.39
C PRO A 496 -40.09 -20.38 -0.88
N ARG A 497 -40.15 -19.05 -0.90
CA ARG A 497 -39.67 -18.23 -2.01
C ARG A 497 -38.14 -18.23 -2.10
N ALA A 498 -37.43 -18.26 -0.97
CA ALA A 498 -35.97 -18.34 -0.96
C ALA A 498 -35.46 -19.63 -1.63
N LEU A 499 -36.13 -20.74 -1.39
CA LEU A 499 -35.79 -22.04 -2.00
C LEU A 499 -36.11 -22.16 -3.49
N GLY A 500 -36.80 -21.18 -4.07
CA GLY A 500 -37.03 -21.09 -5.52
C GLY A 500 -35.81 -20.64 -6.31
N THR A 501 -34.66 -20.49 -5.65
CA THR A 501 -33.38 -20.11 -6.25
C THR A 501 -32.37 -21.24 -6.07
N ASP A 502 -31.31 -21.24 -6.89
CA ASP A 502 -30.20 -22.19 -6.77
C ASP A 502 -29.17 -21.80 -5.70
N GLU A 503 -29.45 -20.73 -4.95
CA GLU A 503 -28.54 -20.21 -3.93
C GLU A 503 -28.59 -21.05 -2.64
N ALA A 504 -27.48 -21.05 -1.90
CA ALA A 504 -27.33 -21.85 -0.69
C ALA A 504 -27.41 -21.01 0.60
N GLN A 505 -27.47 -19.69 0.47
CA GLN A 505 -27.44 -18.75 1.59
C GLN A 505 -28.42 -17.60 1.32
N PHE A 506 -29.18 -17.22 2.35
CA PHE A 506 -30.27 -16.26 2.23
C PHE A 506 -30.33 -15.30 3.42
N ALA A 507 -30.69 -14.06 3.15
CA ALA A 507 -31.11 -13.10 4.15
C ALA A 507 -32.56 -12.68 3.91
N LEU A 508 -33.37 -12.72 4.98
CA LEU A 508 -34.76 -12.26 4.97
C LEU A 508 -34.79 -10.88 5.64
N ARG A 509 -34.99 -9.83 4.84
CA ARG A 509 -34.94 -8.43 5.29
C ARG A 509 -36.06 -7.65 4.62
N ASP A 510 -36.74 -6.77 5.38
CA ASP A 510 -37.74 -5.82 4.86
C ASP A 510 -38.80 -6.41 3.90
N GLY A 511 -39.18 -7.67 4.11
CA GLY A 511 -40.18 -8.34 3.26
C GLY A 511 -39.66 -8.85 1.91
N VAL A 512 -38.34 -8.88 1.70
CA VAL A 512 -37.67 -9.45 0.52
C VAL A 512 -36.72 -10.59 0.91
N VAL A 513 -36.41 -11.44 -0.07
CA VAL A 513 -35.33 -12.44 0.03
C VAL A 513 -34.10 -11.85 -0.65
N LEU A 514 -32.96 -11.92 0.02
CA LEU A 514 -31.67 -11.53 -0.52
C LEU A 514 -30.69 -12.72 -0.49
N VAL A 515 -29.72 -12.71 -1.40
CA VAL A 515 -28.68 -13.75 -1.56
C VAL A 515 -27.28 -13.15 -1.56
#